data_AF-A0A252F146-F1
#
_entry.id   AF-A0A252F146-F1
#
_cell.length_a   1.000
_cell.length_b   1.000
_cell.length_c   1.000
_cell.angle_alpha   90.00
_cell.angle_beta   90.00
_cell.angle_gamma   90.00
#
_symmetry.space_group_name_H-M   'P 1'
#
loop_
_entity.id
_entity.type
_entity.pdbx_description
1 polymer ?
#
loop_
_entity_poly.entity_id
_entity_poly.type
_entity_poly.pdbx_seq_one_letter_code
_entity_poly.pdbx_strand_id
1 'polypeptide(L)'
;MAKKNQQALTIQPVAPLKPVEQRDFYNVPDSTASNLILETLGAGADIADLPARKRQVNHSTTLEVYEDGQRRQVQLKTQKASVTIELADIDKLTGSNKPAKKLFVLALIKANEQAIHDGQLTKNYVSFPLQELIDTGFYSTPQSARKGFNTGMDTLTSLKIKGHIQQTKKKGSSIDALEVLFTGARIERGQCTIYFNERISWSFIAQYFTILPRYYFRLPNRASDLLYYIFYLARQHTRDIEERGYFTIGFRAIQHRLQLPSEVGNNNPYKTIKKPIEEAIEELETEHSNLYRNTEFSLLPVCDDTAPIAEYLDNGYLKVGLTGAFAETFIAISKDTAKQIETAQKRQARITEKAVAINTAKKLEAEEKAQSEERSGTE
;
A
#
# COMPACT_ATOMS: atom_id res chain seq x y z
N MET A 1 -27.13 -28.77 14.79
CA MET A 1 -27.03 -27.53 15.60
C MET A 1 -25.71 -27.53 16.36
N ALA A 2 -25.03 -26.37 16.40
CA ALA A 2 -23.71 -26.09 17.01
C ALA A 2 -22.50 -26.78 16.33
N LYS A 3 -21.38 -26.13 16.01
CA LYS A 3 -20.73 -24.96 16.62
C LYS A 3 -20.20 -23.98 15.55
N LYS A 4 -20.78 -22.77 15.51
CA LYS A 4 -20.04 -21.54 15.20
C LYS A 4 -18.99 -21.40 16.29
N ASN A 5 -17.70 -21.56 15.97
CA ASN A 5 -16.61 -20.98 16.76
C ASN A 5 -15.30 -21.13 16.00
N GLN A 6 -14.97 -20.10 15.22
CA GLN A 6 -13.63 -19.55 15.05
C GLN A 6 -13.82 -18.19 14.38
N GLN A 7 -14.37 -17.24 15.14
CA GLN A 7 -14.09 -15.84 14.84
C GLN A 7 -12.59 -15.67 15.09
N ALA A 8 -11.79 -15.75 14.02
CA ALA A 8 -10.48 -15.15 14.02
C ALA A 8 -10.68 -13.70 14.52
N LEU A 9 -10.14 -13.40 15.70
CA LEU A 9 -10.19 -12.08 16.30
C LEU A 9 -9.46 -11.11 15.35
N THR A 10 -10.22 -10.52 14.43
CA THR A 10 -9.79 -9.48 13.52
C THR A 10 -9.34 -8.30 14.36
N ILE A 11 -8.04 -7.98 14.30
CA ILE A 11 -7.53 -6.74 14.87
C ILE A 11 -8.02 -5.61 13.97
N GLN A 12 -8.48 -4.55 14.63
CA GLN A 12 -8.74 -3.24 14.03
C GLN A 12 -7.41 -2.72 13.44
N PRO A 13 -7.26 -2.60 12.11
CA PRO A 13 -6.15 -1.84 11.53
C PRO A 13 -6.10 -0.43 12.10
N VAL A 14 -4.95 0.21 11.90
CA VAL A 14 -4.63 1.44 12.60
C VAL A 14 -5.76 2.44 12.38
N ALA A 15 -6.47 2.85 13.42
CA ALA A 15 -7.51 3.85 13.21
C ALA A 15 -6.82 5.08 12.60
N PRO A 16 -7.26 5.60 11.44
CA PRO A 16 -6.77 6.90 10.99
C PRO A 16 -6.96 7.86 12.17
N LEU A 17 -6.04 8.81 12.33
CA LEU A 17 -6.31 9.97 13.18
C LEU A 17 -7.75 10.40 12.86
N LYS A 18 -8.61 10.52 13.89
CA LYS A 18 -9.94 11.14 13.73
C LYS A 18 -9.74 12.31 12.77
N PRO A 19 -10.59 12.53 11.76
CA PRO A 19 -10.39 13.61 10.82
C PRO A 19 -10.34 14.92 11.61
N VAL A 20 -9.14 15.28 12.06
CA VAL A 20 -8.71 16.65 12.18
C VAL A 20 -9.00 17.17 10.78
N GLU A 21 -9.60 18.33 10.70
CA GLU A 21 -9.82 19.05 9.45
C GLU A 21 -8.47 19.40 8.79
N GLN A 22 -7.64 18.39 8.48
CA GLN A 22 -6.37 18.50 7.79
C GLN A 22 -6.73 18.69 6.32
N ARG A 23 -7.03 19.95 6.01
CA ARG A 23 -7.26 20.46 4.66
C ARG A 23 -6.07 20.17 3.73
N ASP A 24 -4.91 19.84 4.29
CA ASP A 24 -3.65 19.84 3.57
C ASP A 24 -3.28 18.49 2.94
N PHE A 25 -3.82 17.36 3.41
CA PHE A 25 -3.41 16.02 2.91
C PHE A 25 -4.59 15.07 2.67
N TYR A 26 -4.39 14.10 1.78
CA TYR A 26 -5.19 12.87 1.76
C TYR A 26 -4.63 11.88 2.78
N ASN A 27 -5.50 11.14 3.45
CA ASN A 27 -5.11 10.02 4.30
C ASN A 27 -5.37 8.70 3.56
N VAL A 28 -4.28 8.04 3.16
CA VAL A 28 -4.32 6.90 2.24
C VAL A 28 -4.00 5.61 2.99
N PRO A 29 -4.91 4.63 2.99
CA PRO A 29 -4.59 3.27 3.44
C PRO A 29 -3.44 2.67 2.63
N ASP A 30 -2.55 1.96 3.31
CA ASP A 30 -1.39 1.33 2.69
C ASP A 30 -0.96 0.03 3.41
N SER A 31 -0.26 -0.84 2.67
CA SER A 31 0.24 -2.14 3.06
C SER A 31 1.26 -2.65 2.04
N THR A 32 1.91 -3.77 2.36
CA THR A 32 2.70 -4.50 1.37
C THR A 32 1.88 -4.91 0.15
N ALA A 33 0.59 -5.20 0.33
CA ALA A 33 -0.31 -5.59 -0.75
C ALA A 33 -0.69 -4.42 -1.66
N SER A 34 -1.09 -3.26 -1.13
CA SER A 34 -1.38 -2.06 -1.93
C SER A 34 -0.16 -1.59 -2.72
N ASN A 35 1.03 -1.62 -2.11
CA ASN A 35 2.25 -1.27 -2.82
C ASN A 35 2.58 -2.26 -3.95
N LEU A 36 2.36 -3.56 -3.75
CA LEU A 36 2.55 -4.56 -4.81
C LEU A 36 1.53 -4.39 -5.94
N ILE A 37 0.27 -4.04 -5.63
CA ILE A 37 -0.75 -3.71 -6.64
C ILE A 37 -0.28 -2.54 -7.51
N LEU A 38 0.24 -1.48 -6.91
CA LEU A 38 0.75 -0.33 -7.65
C LEU A 38 1.99 -0.66 -8.49
N GLU A 39 2.92 -1.47 -7.97
CA GLU A 39 4.06 -1.98 -8.76
C GLU A 39 3.58 -2.82 -9.96
N THR A 40 2.57 -3.67 -9.74
CA THR A 40 2.00 -4.56 -10.76
C THR A 40 1.26 -3.78 -11.85
N LEU A 41 0.41 -2.82 -11.46
CA LEU A 41 -0.27 -1.93 -12.38
C LEU A 41 0.70 -1.02 -13.15
N GLY A 42 1.80 -0.61 -12.50
CA GLY A 42 2.81 0.25 -13.08
C GLY A 42 3.65 -0.44 -14.15
N ALA A 43 4.02 -1.70 -13.93
CA ALA A 43 4.83 -2.47 -14.88
C ALA A 43 4.11 -2.70 -16.20
N GLY A 44 2.78 -2.79 -16.19
CA GLY A 44 1.99 -2.90 -17.40
C GLY A 44 2.35 -4.16 -18.20
N ALA A 45 2.64 -3.98 -19.49
CA ALA A 45 3.11 -5.06 -20.37
C ALA A 45 4.52 -5.58 -19.99
N ASP A 46 5.33 -4.79 -19.29
CA ASP A 46 6.70 -5.13 -18.89
C ASP A 46 6.74 -5.87 -17.53
N ILE A 47 5.61 -6.45 -17.12
CA ILE A 47 5.46 -7.15 -15.82
C ILE A 47 6.49 -8.28 -15.64
N ALA A 48 6.93 -8.91 -16.73
CA ALA A 48 7.95 -9.97 -16.72
C ALA A 48 9.31 -9.50 -16.21
N ASP A 49 9.63 -8.21 -16.33
CA ASP A 49 10.91 -7.64 -15.89
C ASP A 49 10.96 -7.37 -14.38
N LEU A 50 9.81 -7.32 -13.70
CA LEU A 50 9.73 -6.96 -12.28
C LEU A 50 10.70 -7.76 -11.39
N PRO A 51 10.86 -9.09 -11.53
CA PRO A 51 11.81 -9.86 -10.73
C PRO A 51 13.25 -9.37 -10.88
N ALA A 52 13.70 -9.15 -12.12
CA ALA A 52 15.07 -8.73 -12.40
C ALA A 52 15.34 -7.34 -11.81
N ARG A 53 14.40 -6.41 -12.00
CA ARG A 53 14.51 -5.04 -11.47
C ARG A 53 14.45 -5.02 -9.94
N LYS A 54 13.60 -5.84 -9.32
CA LYS A 54 13.49 -5.92 -7.85
C LYS A 54 14.79 -6.39 -7.19
N ARG A 55 15.47 -7.37 -7.80
CA ARG A 55 16.75 -7.91 -7.29
C ARG A 55 17.87 -6.88 -7.25
N GLN A 56 17.83 -5.86 -8.11
CA GLN A 56 18.83 -4.77 -8.12
C GLN A 56 18.63 -3.80 -6.96
N VAL A 57 17.44 -3.74 -6.37
CA VAL A 57 17.07 -2.74 -5.36
C VAL A 57 16.92 -3.34 -3.97
N ASN A 58 16.45 -4.59 -3.87
CA ASN A 58 16.17 -5.21 -2.58
C ASN A 58 16.41 -6.72 -2.61
N HIS A 59 17.55 -7.15 -2.05
CA HIS A 59 17.91 -8.56 -1.94
C HIS A 59 17.11 -9.35 -0.88
N SER A 60 16.41 -8.66 0.03
CA SER A 60 15.62 -9.29 1.11
C SER A 60 14.18 -9.66 0.69
N THR A 61 13.78 -9.28 -0.52
CA THR A 61 12.45 -9.53 -1.09
C THR A 61 12.58 -10.38 -2.34
N THR A 62 11.89 -11.52 -2.36
CA THR A 62 11.75 -12.35 -3.56
C THR A 62 10.50 -11.92 -4.31
N LEU A 63 10.64 -11.61 -5.59
CA LEU A 63 9.53 -11.33 -6.48
C LEU A 63 9.61 -12.28 -7.68
N GLU A 64 8.51 -12.97 -7.96
CA GLU A 64 8.37 -13.94 -9.05
C GLU A 64 7.16 -13.57 -9.91
N VAL A 65 7.26 -13.82 -11.20
CA VAL A 65 6.17 -13.61 -12.16
C VAL A 65 5.94 -14.90 -12.93
N TYR A 66 4.70 -15.36 -12.94
CA TYR A 66 4.24 -16.54 -13.67
C TYR A 66 3.31 -16.11 -14.80
N GLU A 67 3.55 -16.66 -15.98
CA GLU A 67 2.82 -16.33 -17.21
C GLU A 67 2.06 -17.56 -17.72
N ASP A 68 0.78 -17.39 -18.01
CA ASP A 68 -0.06 -18.44 -18.60
C ASP A 68 -1.09 -17.81 -19.54
N GLY A 69 -0.82 -17.84 -20.84
CA GLY A 69 -1.64 -17.13 -21.84
C GLY A 69 -1.76 -15.64 -21.51
N GLN A 70 -2.99 -15.17 -21.32
CA GLN A 70 -3.30 -13.78 -20.92
C GLN A 70 -3.20 -13.55 -19.41
N ARG A 71 -3.08 -14.61 -18.61
CA ARG A 71 -2.98 -14.51 -17.16
C ARG A 71 -1.56 -14.14 -16.75
N ARG A 72 -1.43 -13.25 -15.78
CA ARG A 72 -0.17 -12.96 -15.09
C ARG A 72 -0.34 -13.07 -13.60
N GLN A 73 0.60 -13.72 -12.94
CA GLN A 73 0.62 -13.83 -11.49
C GLN A 73 1.92 -13.31 -10.93
N VAL A 74 1.84 -12.29 -10.07
CA VAL A 74 2.99 -11.71 -9.37
C VAL A 74 2.98 -12.20 -7.94
N GLN A 75 4.06 -12.85 -7.51
CA GLN A 75 4.25 -13.32 -6.15
C GLN A 75 5.37 -12.54 -5.47
N LEU A 76 5.08 -11.93 -4.33
CA LEU A 76 6.05 -11.27 -3.47
C LEU A 76 6.18 -12.06 -2.17
N LYS A 77 7.41 -12.42 -1.82
CA LYS A 77 7.77 -13.05 -0.55
C LYS A 77 8.83 -12.23 0.17
N THR A 78 8.58 -11.98 1.44
CA THR A 78 9.53 -11.39 2.40
C THR A 78 9.53 -12.24 3.67
N GLN A 79 10.38 -11.91 4.63
CA GLN A 79 10.35 -12.56 5.95
C GLN A 79 8.99 -12.47 6.66
N LYS A 80 8.19 -11.43 6.35
CA LYS A 80 6.92 -11.15 7.05
C LYS A 80 5.69 -11.24 6.17
N ALA A 81 5.81 -11.39 4.86
CA ALA A 81 4.66 -11.34 3.96
C ALA A 81 4.83 -12.26 2.77
N SER A 82 3.74 -12.89 2.36
CA SER A 82 3.58 -13.61 1.10
C SER A 82 2.32 -13.09 0.42
N VAL A 83 2.46 -12.32 -0.64
CA VAL A 83 1.33 -11.74 -1.38
C VAL A 83 1.37 -12.26 -2.82
N THR A 84 0.21 -12.63 -3.34
CA THR A 84 0.05 -13.04 -4.74
C THR A 84 -1.05 -12.23 -5.37
N ILE A 85 -0.72 -11.56 -6.47
CA ILE A 85 -1.67 -10.85 -7.31
C ILE A 85 -1.83 -11.65 -8.60
N GLU A 86 -3.07 -11.86 -9.02
CA GLU A 86 -3.40 -12.42 -10.32
C GLU A 86 -4.13 -11.35 -11.13
N LEU A 87 -3.63 -11.14 -12.34
CA LEU A 87 -4.31 -10.47 -13.43
C LEU A 87 -4.86 -11.55 -14.35
N ALA A 88 -6.18 -11.58 -14.51
CA ALA A 88 -6.81 -12.53 -15.43
C ALA A 88 -6.49 -12.23 -16.90
N ASP A 89 -6.22 -10.97 -17.22
CA ASP A 89 -6.06 -10.48 -18.58
C ASP A 89 -5.01 -9.35 -18.63
N ILE A 90 -3.82 -9.66 -19.15
CA ILE A 90 -2.70 -8.71 -19.27
C ILE A 90 -2.97 -7.65 -20.33
N ASP A 91 -3.84 -7.91 -21.31
CA ASP A 91 -4.23 -6.92 -22.31
C ASP A 91 -4.99 -5.74 -21.68
N LYS A 92 -5.54 -5.90 -20.48
CA LYS A 92 -6.09 -4.78 -19.70
C LYS A 92 -5.00 -3.82 -19.18
N LEU A 93 -3.76 -4.27 -19.07
CA LEU A 93 -2.62 -3.45 -18.66
C LEU A 93 -1.91 -2.84 -19.89
N THR A 94 -2.62 -2.03 -20.67
CA THR A 94 -2.02 -1.33 -21.82
C THR A 94 -1.31 -0.04 -21.40
N GLY A 95 -0.07 0.14 -21.88
CA GLY A 95 0.73 1.33 -21.65
C GLY A 95 1.02 1.62 -20.17
N SER A 96 1.00 2.90 -19.78
CA SER A 96 1.38 3.35 -18.42
C SER A 96 0.34 3.11 -17.32
N ASN A 97 -0.83 2.58 -17.70
CA ASN A 97 -1.99 2.31 -16.84
C ASN A 97 -2.31 3.40 -15.79
N LYS A 98 -2.11 4.68 -16.18
CA LYS A 98 -2.41 5.86 -15.35
C LYS A 98 -3.77 5.80 -14.66
N PRO A 99 -4.86 5.49 -15.39
CA PRO A 99 -6.20 5.56 -14.80
C PRO A 99 -6.35 4.58 -13.65
N ALA A 100 -5.92 3.31 -13.82
CA ALA A 100 -6.06 2.29 -12.79
C ALA A 100 -5.26 2.61 -11.53
N LYS A 101 -4.00 3.05 -11.66
CA LYS A 101 -3.15 3.38 -10.49
C LYS A 101 -3.74 4.51 -9.65
N LYS A 102 -4.09 5.63 -10.28
CA LYS A 102 -4.64 6.78 -9.56
C LYS A 102 -6.06 6.49 -9.05
N LEU A 103 -6.89 5.76 -9.78
CA LEU A 103 -8.20 5.33 -9.29
C LEU A 103 -8.10 4.35 -8.12
N PHE A 104 -7.09 3.47 -8.10
CA PHE A 104 -6.84 2.61 -6.96
C PHE A 104 -6.56 3.43 -5.71
N VAL A 105 -5.63 4.40 -5.81
CA VAL A 105 -5.33 5.32 -4.69
C VAL A 105 -6.56 6.12 -4.27
N LEU A 106 -7.33 6.65 -5.22
CA LEU A 106 -8.58 7.36 -4.93
C LEU A 106 -9.60 6.46 -4.24
N ALA A 107 -9.76 5.22 -4.70
CA ALA A 107 -10.67 4.25 -4.10
C ALA A 107 -10.28 3.95 -2.65
N LEU A 108 -8.98 3.84 -2.34
CA LEU A 108 -8.51 3.68 -0.96
C LEU A 108 -8.76 4.93 -0.10
N ILE A 109 -8.53 6.12 -0.64
CA ILE A 109 -8.87 7.39 0.03
C ILE A 109 -10.36 7.44 0.36
N LYS A 110 -11.22 7.20 -0.65
CA LYS A 110 -12.68 7.21 -0.48
C LYS A 110 -13.14 6.11 0.47
N ALA A 111 -12.52 4.94 0.41
CA ALA A 111 -12.81 3.85 1.33
C ALA A 111 -12.54 4.29 2.76
N ASN A 112 -11.38 4.89 3.03
CA ASN A 112 -11.06 5.45 4.35
C ASN A 112 -12.06 6.52 4.81
N GLU A 113 -12.50 7.39 3.88
CA GLU A 113 -13.46 8.46 4.18
C GLU A 113 -14.87 7.95 4.48
N GLN A 114 -15.34 6.87 3.82
CA GLN A 114 -16.77 6.52 3.78
C GLN A 114 -17.11 5.07 4.16
N ALA A 115 -16.15 4.16 4.16
CA ALA A 115 -16.42 2.72 4.13
C ALA A 115 -15.50 1.86 5.01
N ILE A 116 -14.36 2.38 5.44
CA ILE A 116 -13.34 1.70 6.24
C ILE A 116 -13.23 2.46 7.56
N HIS A 117 -13.68 1.84 8.64
CA HIS A 117 -13.57 2.38 9.99
C HIS A 117 -12.90 1.35 10.89
N ASP A 118 -11.86 1.77 11.61
CA ASP A 118 -10.95 0.86 12.32
C ASP A 118 -10.53 -0.31 11.41
N GLY A 119 -10.35 0.04 10.12
CA GLY A 119 -10.29 -0.76 8.90
C GLY A 119 -10.91 -2.14 8.88
N GLN A 120 -12.12 -2.18 9.43
CA GLN A 120 -13.16 -3.04 8.95
C GLN A 120 -13.98 -2.28 7.89
N LEU A 121 -14.43 -3.03 6.89
CA LEU A 121 -15.35 -2.51 5.89
C LEU A 121 -16.73 -2.38 6.54
N THR A 122 -17.18 -1.16 6.82
CA THR A 122 -18.51 -0.85 7.35
C THR A 122 -19.55 -0.70 6.25
N LYS A 123 -19.10 -0.47 5.02
CA LYS A 123 -19.93 -0.27 3.84
C LYS A 123 -19.23 -0.86 2.63
N ASN A 124 -19.95 -1.63 1.82
CA ASN A 124 -19.37 -2.29 0.65
C ASN A 124 -19.29 -1.42 -0.61
N TYR A 125 -19.49 -0.12 -0.49
CA TYR A 125 -19.33 0.81 -1.60
C TYR A 125 -18.92 2.20 -1.14
N VAL A 126 -18.26 2.91 -2.04
CA VAL A 126 -18.04 4.36 -1.95
C VAL A 126 -18.72 5.04 -3.10
N SER A 127 -19.12 6.29 -2.91
CA SER A 127 -19.71 7.10 -3.96
C SER A 127 -19.11 8.50 -3.96
N PHE A 128 -18.94 9.06 -5.14
CA PHE A 128 -18.48 10.43 -5.31
C PHE A 128 -18.91 11.00 -6.67
N PRO A 129 -19.08 12.33 -6.81
CA PRO A 129 -19.39 12.95 -8.09
C PRO A 129 -18.27 12.73 -9.11
N LEU A 130 -18.62 12.44 -10.37
CA LEU A 130 -17.66 12.40 -11.48
C LEU A 130 -16.87 13.72 -11.59
N GLN A 131 -17.53 14.84 -11.27
CA GLN A 131 -16.93 16.17 -11.24
C GLN A 131 -15.73 16.26 -10.28
N GLU A 132 -15.72 15.48 -9.19
CA GLU A 132 -14.60 15.45 -8.26
C GLU A 132 -13.28 15.01 -8.94
N LEU A 133 -13.35 14.14 -9.96
CA LEU A 133 -12.19 13.74 -10.73
C LEU A 133 -11.59 14.90 -11.55
N ILE A 134 -12.39 15.92 -11.86
CA ILE A 134 -11.95 17.11 -12.58
C ILE A 134 -11.43 18.14 -11.59
N ASP A 135 -12.17 18.37 -10.51
CA ASP A 135 -11.84 19.40 -9.50
C ASP A 135 -10.52 19.08 -8.78
N THR A 136 -10.23 17.79 -8.58
CA THR A 136 -8.95 17.31 -8.04
C THR A 136 -7.81 17.35 -9.06
N GLY A 137 -8.12 17.66 -10.33
CA GLY A 137 -7.17 17.72 -11.44
C GLY A 137 -6.69 16.35 -11.92
N PHE A 138 -7.40 15.27 -11.60
CA PHE A 138 -7.11 13.94 -12.16
C PHE A 138 -7.40 13.92 -13.68
N TYR A 139 -8.46 14.60 -14.11
CA TYR A 139 -8.80 14.78 -15.52
C TYR A 139 -9.14 16.25 -15.82
N SER A 140 -9.02 16.64 -17.09
CA SER A 140 -9.32 18.01 -17.52
C SER A 140 -10.75 18.19 -18.03
N THR A 141 -11.46 17.10 -18.37
CA THR A 141 -12.81 17.17 -18.97
C THR A 141 -13.73 16.07 -18.45
N PRO A 142 -15.07 16.27 -18.46
CA PRO A 142 -16.03 15.24 -18.10
C PRO A 142 -15.93 13.98 -18.96
N GLN A 143 -15.66 14.13 -20.26
CA GLN A 143 -15.52 12.99 -21.18
C GLN A 143 -14.29 12.14 -20.84
N SER A 144 -13.15 12.79 -20.58
CA SER A 144 -11.91 12.09 -20.19
C SER A 144 -12.05 11.44 -18.82
N ALA A 145 -12.70 12.12 -17.86
CA ALA A 145 -13.02 11.56 -16.55
C ALA A 145 -13.90 10.30 -16.66
N ARG A 146 -14.96 10.34 -17.46
CA ARG A 146 -15.86 9.19 -17.66
C ARG A 146 -15.15 8.00 -18.30
N LYS A 147 -14.39 8.26 -19.36
CA LYS A 147 -13.60 7.22 -20.05
C LYS A 147 -12.55 6.62 -19.11
N GLY A 148 -11.79 7.48 -18.43
CA GLY A 148 -10.74 7.07 -17.51
C GLY A 148 -11.25 6.27 -16.32
N PHE A 149 -12.39 6.67 -15.73
CA PHE A 149 -13.06 5.90 -14.69
C PHE A 149 -13.43 4.49 -15.16
N ASN A 150 -14.13 4.37 -16.30
CA ASN A 150 -14.55 3.08 -16.82
C ASN A 150 -13.35 2.18 -17.16
N THR A 151 -12.35 2.70 -17.88
CA THR A 151 -11.15 1.93 -18.25
C THR A 151 -10.34 1.51 -17.03
N GLY A 152 -10.11 2.41 -16.07
CA GLY A 152 -9.34 2.07 -14.88
C GLY A 152 -10.10 1.10 -13.97
N MET A 153 -11.42 1.26 -13.81
CA MET A 153 -12.20 0.31 -13.01
C MET A 153 -12.32 -1.06 -13.68
N ASP A 154 -12.40 -1.15 -15.02
CA ASP A 154 -12.37 -2.43 -15.73
C ASP A 154 -11.06 -3.21 -15.49
N THR A 155 -9.95 -2.49 -15.34
CA THR A 155 -8.69 -3.08 -14.89
C THR A 155 -8.78 -3.52 -13.42
N LEU A 156 -9.20 -2.63 -12.53
CA LEU A 156 -9.19 -2.88 -11.09
C LEU A 156 -10.14 -3.99 -10.65
N THR A 157 -11.27 -4.20 -11.34
CA THR A 157 -12.19 -5.31 -11.08
C THR A 157 -11.69 -6.66 -11.61
N SER A 158 -10.67 -6.65 -12.49
CA SER A 158 -10.02 -7.87 -12.97
C SER A 158 -8.91 -8.39 -12.05
N LEU A 159 -8.43 -7.54 -11.13
CA LEU A 159 -7.39 -7.89 -10.17
C LEU A 159 -7.93 -8.82 -9.11
N LYS A 160 -7.25 -9.96 -8.95
CA LYS A 160 -7.43 -10.85 -7.81
C LYS A 160 -6.20 -10.84 -6.92
N ILE A 161 -6.43 -11.02 -5.63
CA ILE A 161 -5.37 -11.06 -4.64
C ILE A 161 -5.59 -12.21 -3.67
N LYS A 162 -4.50 -12.82 -3.26
CA LYS A 162 -4.43 -13.71 -2.10
C LYS A 162 -3.14 -13.45 -1.36
N GLY A 163 -3.05 -13.92 -0.12
CA GLY A 163 -1.79 -13.92 0.59
C GLY A 163 -1.96 -13.80 2.09
N HIS A 164 -0.82 -13.70 2.75
CA HIS A 164 -0.71 -13.55 4.18
C HIS A 164 0.33 -12.47 4.49
N ILE A 165 -0.03 -11.50 5.32
CA ILE A 165 0.89 -10.48 5.85
C ILE A 165 0.97 -10.64 7.36
N GLN A 166 2.14 -10.99 7.88
CA GLN A 166 2.42 -11.01 9.31
C GLN A 166 2.57 -9.58 9.82
N GLN A 167 1.70 -9.21 10.74
CA GLN A 167 1.74 -7.91 11.42
C GLN A 167 2.58 -8.00 12.70
N THR A 168 2.59 -9.17 13.34
CA THR A 168 3.40 -9.48 14.55
C THR A 168 3.87 -10.93 14.50
N LYS A 169 4.74 -11.34 15.44
CA LYS A 169 5.24 -12.73 15.57
C LYS A 169 4.13 -13.79 15.69
N LYS A 170 2.90 -13.43 16.06
CA LYS A 170 1.79 -14.37 16.31
C LYS A 170 0.51 -14.08 15.51
N LYS A 171 0.44 -12.99 14.73
CA LYS A 171 -0.79 -12.57 14.04
C LYS A 171 -0.50 -11.93 12.69
N GLY A 172 -1.40 -12.17 11.74
CA GLY A 172 -1.39 -11.60 10.40
C GLY A 172 -2.80 -11.36 9.86
N SER A 173 -2.86 -10.69 8.73
CA SER A 173 -4.05 -10.61 7.87
C SER A 173 -3.86 -11.57 6.70
N SER A 174 -4.88 -12.34 6.35
CA SER A 174 -4.85 -13.22 5.18
C SER A 174 -6.07 -13.09 4.29
N ILE A 175 -5.87 -13.45 3.04
CA ILE A 175 -6.89 -13.76 2.05
C ILE A 175 -6.50 -15.12 1.50
N ASP A 176 -7.25 -16.15 1.88
CA ASP A 176 -6.81 -17.54 1.69
C ASP A 176 -7.03 -18.05 0.24
N ALA A 177 -7.99 -17.45 -0.46
CA ALA A 177 -8.29 -17.73 -1.87
C ALA A 177 -8.01 -16.51 -2.75
N LEU A 178 -7.87 -16.72 -4.07
CA LEU A 178 -7.79 -15.61 -5.01
C LEU A 178 -9.15 -14.91 -5.11
N GLU A 179 -9.22 -13.71 -4.54
CA GLU A 179 -10.44 -12.92 -4.44
C GLU A 179 -10.26 -11.56 -5.12
N VAL A 180 -11.32 -11.03 -5.74
CA VAL A 180 -11.30 -9.67 -6.28
C VAL A 180 -11.34 -8.63 -5.16
N LEU A 181 -10.68 -7.49 -5.36
CA LEU A 181 -10.80 -6.35 -4.43
C LEU A 181 -12.10 -5.59 -4.67
N PHE A 182 -12.35 -5.26 -5.93
CA PHE A 182 -13.53 -4.52 -6.36
C PHE A 182 -14.47 -5.46 -7.10
N THR A 183 -15.71 -5.52 -6.65
CA THR A 183 -16.74 -6.38 -7.26
C THR A 183 -17.44 -5.71 -8.43
N GLY A 184 -17.28 -4.40 -8.58
CA GLY A 184 -17.81 -3.64 -9.70
C GLY A 184 -17.63 -2.14 -9.55
N ALA A 185 -17.99 -1.40 -10.60
CA ALA A 185 -18.10 0.05 -10.57
C ALA A 185 -19.12 0.53 -11.61
N ARG A 186 -19.70 1.71 -11.39
CA ARG A 186 -20.62 2.32 -12.35
C ARG A 186 -20.65 3.84 -12.26
N ILE A 187 -21.15 4.47 -13.32
CA ILE A 187 -21.47 5.90 -13.36
C ILE A 187 -22.96 6.06 -13.64
N GLU A 188 -23.71 6.61 -12.69
CA GLU A 188 -25.15 6.87 -12.81
C GLU A 188 -25.42 8.35 -12.51
N ARG A 189 -26.04 9.07 -13.47
CA ARG A 189 -26.39 10.51 -13.33
C ARG A 189 -25.24 11.39 -12.81
N GLY A 190 -24.02 11.12 -13.27
CA GLY A 190 -22.82 11.85 -12.85
C GLY A 190 -22.26 11.46 -11.48
N GLN A 191 -22.80 10.42 -10.83
CA GLN A 191 -22.24 9.83 -9.62
C GLN A 191 -21.45 8.56 -9.96
N CYS A 192 -20.22 8.48 -9.49
CA CYS A 192 -19.39 7.29 -9.56
C CYS A 192 -19.62 6.44 -8.31
N THR A 193 -19.81 5.14 -8.48
CA THR A 193 -19.88 4.18 -7.39
C THR A 193 -18.86 3.07 -7.61
N ILE A 194 -18.10 2.73 -6.57
CA ILE A 194 -17.14 1.62 -6.56
C ILE A 194 -17.58 0.64 -5.48
N TYR A 195 -17.71 -0.63 -5.83
CA TYR A 195 -18.12 -1.70 -4.92
C TYR A 195 -16.92 -2.51 -4.46
N PHE A 196 -16.84 -2.78 -3.17
CA PHE A 196 -15.78 -3.51 -2.49
C PHE A 196 -16.22 -4.94 -2.18
N ASN A 197 -15.28 -5.88 -2.19
CA ASN A 197 -15.54 -7.26 -1.79
C ASN A 197 -15.63 -7.37 -0.25
N GLU A 198 -16.80 -7.77 0.26
CA GLU A 198 -17.02 -7.99 1.70
C GLU A 198 -16.39 -9.29 2.21
N ARG A 199 -16.02 -10.22 1.32
CA ARG A 199 -15.51 -11.55 1.69
C ARG A 199 -14.05 -11.52 2.14
N ILE A 200 -13.34 -10.41 1.88
CA ILE A 200 -11.93 -10.27 2.23
C ILE A 200 -11.74 -9.38 3.45
N SER A 201 -10.65 -9.62 4.18
CA SER A 201 -10.25 -8.71 5.24
C SER A 201 -9.57 -7.48 4.64
N TRP A 202 -10.25 -6.33 4.65
CA TRP A 202 -9.69 -5.06 4.15
C TRP A 202 -8.49 -4.57 4.95
N SER A 203 -8.29 -5.06 6.18
CA SER A 203 -7.04 -4.87 6.94
C SER A 203 -5.79 -5.43 6.23
N PHE A 204 -5.96 -6.32 5.25
CA PHE A 204 -4.89 -6.81 4.38
C PHE A 204 -4.36 -5.72 3.43
N ILE A 205 -5.23 -4.80 3.00
CA ILE A 205 -4.92 -3.69 2.10
C ILE A 205 -4.67 -2.40 2.89
N ALA A 206 -5.48 -2.16 3.91
CA ALA A 206 -5.50 -0.99 4.76
C ALA A 206 -4.84 -1.28 6.12
N GLN A 207 -3.59 -1.76 6.11
CA GLN A 207 -2.89 -2.10 7.34
C GLN A 207 -2.37 -0.85 8.07
N TYR A 208 -1.83 0.08 7.30
CA TYR A 208 -1.23 1.32 7.74
C TYR A 208 -1.87 2.49 7.02
N PHE A 209 -1.48 3.69 7.44
CA PHE A 209 -1.90 4.93 6.81
C PHE A 209 -0.66 5.76 6.49
N THR A 210 -0.71 6.43 5.34
CA THR A 210 0.25 7.47 4.96
C THR A 210 -0.52 8.72 4.57
N ILE A 211 0.07 9.88 4.80
CA ILE A 211 -0.42 11.10 4.16
C ILE A 211 0.03 11.13 2.70
N LEU A 212 -0.71 11.86 1.88
CA LEU A 212 -0.37 12.13 0.49
C LEU A 212 -0.77 13.58 0.13
N PRO A 213 0.11 14.36 -0.52
CA PRO A 213 -0.19 15.74 -0.90
C PRO A 213 -1.39 15.86 -1.83
N ARG A 214 -2.16 16.96 -1.70
CA ARG A 214 -3.39 17.17 -2.46
C ARG A 214 -3.16 17.32 -3.96
N TYR A 215 -1.97 17.77 -4.38
CA TYR A 215 -1.59 17.87 -5.80
C TYR A 215 -1.33 16.51 -6.48
N TYR A 216 -1.33 15.38 -5.75
CA TYR A 216 -1.05 14.06 -6.31
C TYR A 216 -1.83 13.73 -7.59
N PHE A 217 -3.11 14.07 -7.64
CA PHE A 217 -3.97 13.75 -8.77
C PHE A 217 -3.66 14.58 -10.02
N ARG A 218 -3.11 15.80 -9.86
CA ARG A 218 -2.68 16.70 -10.96
C ARG A 218 -1.43 16.22 -11.67
N LEU A 219 -0.56 15.52 -10.94
CA LEU A 219 0.75 15.14 -11.45
C LEU A 219 0.72 14.25 -12.70
N PRO A 220 1.75 14.32 -13.55
CA PRO A 220 2.07 13.29 -14.53
C PRO A 220 2.31 11.92 -13.85
N ASN A 221 2.32 10.84 -14.64
CA ASN A 221 2.38 9.47 -14.10
C ASN A 221 3.60 9.21 -13.25
N ARG A 222 4.79 9.49 -13.80
CA ARG A 222 6.06 9.22 -13.12
C ARG A 222 6.17 10.05 -11.85
N ALA A 223 5.85 11.34 -11.91
CA ALA A 223 5.83 12.20 -10.74
C ALA A 223 4.84 11.67 -9.68
N SER A 224 3.63 11.25 -10.07
CA SER A 224 2.69 10.65 -9.11
C SER A 224 3.20 9.33 -8.51
N ASP A 225 3.82 8.46 -9.30
CA ASP A 225 4.39 7.19 -8.81
C ASP A 225 5.55 7.44 -7.83
N LEU A 226 6.38 8.45 -8.13
CA LEU A 226 7.47 8.88 -7.26
C LEU A 226 6.94 9.49 -5.97
N LEU A 227 5.95 10.39 -6.03
CA LEU A 227 5.37 11.01 -4.83
C LEU A 227 4.76 9.95 -3.92
N TYR A 228 3.95 9.04 -4.47
CA TYR A 228 3.38 7.96 -3.67
C TYR A 228 4.47 7.11 -3.03
N TYR A 229 5.55 6.81 -3.75
CA TYR A 229 6.68 6.06 -3.22
C TYR A 229 7.44 6.79 -2.12
N ILE A 230 7.67 8.09 -2.29
CA ILE A 230 8.31 8.94 -1.29
C ILE A 230 7.52 8.87 0.01
N PHE A 231 6.21 9.08 -0.04
CA PHE A 231 5.38 9.09 1.17
C PHE A 231 5.21 7.68 1.77
N TYR A 232 5.16 6.64 0.93
CA TYR A 232 5.24 5.24 1.35
C TYR A 232 6.52 4.93 2.15
N LEU A 233 7.67 5.44 1.69
CA LEU A 233 8.97 5.27 2.38
C LEU A 233 9.08 6.18 3.60
N ALA A 234 8.61 7.42 3.53
CA ALA A 234 8.64 8.36 4.65
C ALA A 234 8.00 7.76 5.92
N ARG A 235 6.88 7.02 5.76
CA ARG A 235 6.25 6.27 6.85
C ARG A 235 7.18 5.23 7.52
N GLN A 236 8.09 4.64 6.76
CA GLN A 236 9.04 3.63 7.23
C GLN A 236 10.31 4.28 7.82
N HIS A 237 10.61 5.51 7.41
CA HIS A 237 11.76 6.31 7.82
C HIS A 237 11.39 7.41 8.82
N THR A 238 10.34 7.22 9.63
CA THR A 238 9.87 8.25 10.57
C THR A 238 10.93 8.67 11.58
N ARG A 239 11.82 7.74 11.99
CA ARG A 239 12.96 8.05 12.87
C ARG A 239 13.99 8.95 12.19
N ASP A 240 14.34 8.66 10.94
CA ASP A 240 15.30 9.47 10.17
C ASP A 240 14.74 10.89 9.97
N ILE A 241 13.44 11.00 9.72
CA ILE A 241 12.73 12.29 9.60
C ILE A 241 12.73 13.03 10.94
N GLU A 242 12.44 12.36 12.07
CA GLU A 242 12.42 12.99 13.41
C GLU A 242 13.82 13.45 13.86
N GLU A 243 14.87 12.67 13.58
CA GLU A 243 16.23 12.96 14.04
C GLU A 243 17.02 13.88 13.09
N ARG A 244 16.84 13.75 11.77
CA ARG A 244 17.66 14.43 10.76
C ARG A 244 16.86 15.37 9.85
N GLY A 245 15.54 15.27 9.84
CA GLY A 245 14.66 16.02 8.93
C GLY A 245 14.64 15.48 7.49
N TYR A 246 15.30 14.35 7.20
CA TYR A 246 15.35 13.77 5.87
C TYR A 246 15.63 12.26 5.86
N PHE A 247 15.32 11.62 4.73
CA PHE A 247 15.78 10.27 4.38
C PHE A 247 16.26 10.24 2.93
N THR A 248 16.81 9.12 2.47
CA THR A 248 17.38 9.00 1.12
C THR A 248 16.77 7.86 0.33
N ILE A 249 16.63 8.04 -0.99
CA ILE A 249 16.15 7.02 -1.93
C ILE A 249 17.18 6.87 -3.06
N GLY A 250 17.79 5.69 -3.21
CA GLY A 250 18.74 5.44 -4.30
C GLY A 250 18.11 5.54 -5.68
N PHE A 251 18.85 6.01 -6.68
CA PHE A 251 18.34 6.17 -8.04
C PHE A 251 17.97 4.86 -8.71
N ARG A 252 18.61 3.73 -8.38
CA ARG A 252 18.11 2.38 -8.74
C ARG A 252 16.69 2.12 -8.26
N ALA A 253 16.37 2.52 -7.02
CA ALA A 253 15.03 2.35 -6.47
C ALA A 253 14.01 3.23 -7.21
N ILE A 254 14.40 4.45 -7.58
CA ILE A 254 13.56 5.35 -8.39
C ILE A 254 13.38 4.79 -9.80
N GLN A 255 14.44 4.33 -10.47
CA GLN A 255 14.39 3.69 -11.78
C GLN A 255 13.39 2.51 -11.78
N HIS A 256 13.52 1.61 -10.80
CA HIS A 256 12.58 0.52 -10.59
C HIS A 256 11.15 1.03 -10.38
N ARG A 257 10.95 2.00 -9.48
CA ARG A 257 9.62 2.51 -9.16
C ARG A 257 8.92 3.14 -10.35
N LEU A 258 9.66 3.92 -11.13
CA LEU A 258 9.19 4.62 -12.32
C LEU A 258 9.11 3.72 -13.55
N GLN A 259 9.44 2.42 -13.40
CA GLN A 259 9.44 1.42 -14.47
C GLN A 259 10.32 1.83 -15.66
N LEU A 260 11.42 2.54 -15.39
CA LEU A 260 12.36 2.98 -16.42
C LEU A 260 13.21 1.80 -16.90
N PRO A 261 13.59 1.77 -18.19
CA PRO A 261 14.33 0.65 -18.76
C PRO A 261 15.69 0.47 -18.09
N SER A 262 16.26 -0.73 -18.26
CA SER A 262 17.67 -0.97 -17.94
C SER A 262 18.57 -0.06 -18.76
N GLU A 263 19.73 0.29 -18.21
CA GLU A 263 20.82 0.94 -18.93
C GLU A 263 21.58 -0.03 -19.84
N VAL A 264 21.54 -1.33 -19.54
CA VAL A 264 22.21 -2.36 -20.34
C VAL A 264 21.50 -2.52 -21.68
N GLY A 265 22.23 -2.30 -22.78
CA GLY A 265 21.67 -2.35 -24.14
C GLY A 265 20.79 -1.16 -24.50
N ASN A 266 20.80 -0.09 -23.68
CA ASN A 266 20.02 1.11 -23.93
C ASN A 266 20.83 2.13 -24.71
N ASN A 267 20.38 2.46 -25.92
CA ASN A 267 21.09 3.37 -26.82
C ASN A 267 21.00 4.85 -26.41
N ASN A 268 20.08 5.21 -25.50
CA ASN A 268 19.96 6.58 -25.02
C ASN A 268 19.51 6.61 -23.54
N PRO A 269 20.40 6.20 -22.62
CA PRO A 269 20.07 6.10 -21.20
C PRO A 269 19.80 7.47 -20.57
N TYR A 270 20.40 8.55 -21.09
CA TYR A 270 20.08 9.90 -20.64
C TYR A 270 18.59 10.22 -20.84
N LYS A 271 18.08 10.08 -22.07
CA LYS A 271 16.69 10.41 -22.40
C LYS A 271 15.67 9.45 -21.80
N THR A 272 16.05 8.20 -21.58
CA THR A 272 15.11 7.15 -21.15
C THR A 272 15.17 6.85 -19.65
N ILE A 273 16.23 7.26 -18.96
CA ILE A 273 16.43 7.01 -17.51
C ILE A 273 16.67 8.32 -16.75
N LYS A 274 17.79 9.01 -16.99
CA LYS A 274 18.19 10.20 -16.21
C LYS A 274 17.16 11.33 -16.31
N LYS A 275 16.86 11.78 -17.53
CA LYS A 275 15.90 12.86 -17.78
C LYS A 275 14.51 12.56 -17.21
N PRO A 276 13.92 11.36 -17.37
CA PRO A 276 12.66 11.00 -16.71
C PRO A 276 12.66 11.05 -15.18
N ILE A 277 13.80 10.80 -14.53
CA ILE A 277 13.93 10.93 -13.08
C ILE A 277 13.93 12.41 -12.71
N GLU A 278 14.73 13.22 -13.39
CA GLU A 278 14.84 14.67 -13.17
C GLU A 278 13.50 15.37 -13.42
N GLU A 279 12.84 15.11 -14.55
CA GLU A 279 11.51 15.64 -14.87
C GLU A 279 10.48 15.26 -13.80
N ALA A 280 10.53 14.02 -13.29
CA ALA A 280 9.61 13.61 -12.24
C ALA A 280 9.87 14.37 -10.93
N ILE A 281 11.13 14.72 -10.60
CA ILE A 281 11.48 15.49 -9.41
C ILE A 281 11.04 16.95 -9.57
N GLU A 282 11.36 17.57 -10.71
CA GLU A 282 11.01 18.97 -11.01
C GLU A 282 9.50 19.22 -10.97
N GLU A 283 8.70 18.27 -11.49
CA GLU A 283 7.24 18.31 -11.43
C GLU A 283 6.71 18.30 -9.98
N LEU A 284 7.36 17.54 -9.08
CA LEU A 284 6.98 17.51 -7.67
C LEU A 284 7.31 18.83 -6.97
N GLU A 285 8.49 19.38 -7.21
CA GLU A 285 8.91 20.66 -6.62
C GLU A 285 8.01 21.80 -7.11
N THR A 286 7.69 21.81 -8.40
CA THR A 286 6.80 22.80 -9.03
C THR A 286 5.40 22.74 -8.42
N GLU A 287 4.76 21.57 -8.40
CA GLU A 287 3.41 21.44 -7.85
C GLU A 287 3.36 21.66 -6.34
N HIS A 288 4.41 21.28 -5.61
CA HIS A 288 4.51 21.56 -4.17
C HIS A 288 4.59 23.06 -3.91
N SER A 289 5.47 23.77 -4.62
CA SER A 289 5.62 25.22 -4.52
C SER A 289 4.33 25.95 -4.89
N ASN A 290 3.66 25.52 -5.97
CA ASN A 290 2.39 26.08 -6.43
C ASN A 290 1.29 25.98 -5.37
N LEU A 291 1.17 24.82 -4.69
CA LEU A 291 0.08 24.56 -3.77
C LEU A 291 0.36 25.05 -2.34
N TYR A 292 1.53 24.70 -1.78
CA TYR A 292 1.83 24.94 -0.36
C TYR A 292 2.68 26.18 -0.11
N ARG A 293 3.41 26.67 -1.12
CA ARG A 293 4.27 27.87 -1.03
C ARG A 293 5.26 27.83 0.14
N ASN A 294 5.80 26.64 0.43
CA ASN A 294 6.75 26.41 1.49
C ASN A 294 7.83 25.41 1.04
N THR A 295 8.84 25.21 1.88
CA THR A 295 9.96 24.28 1.64
C THR A 295 9.90 23.05 2.55
N GLU A 296 8.73 22.76 3.14
CA GLU A 296 8.57 21.68 4.13
C GLU A 296 8.68 20.28 3.51
N PHE A 297 8.53 20.19 2.19
CA PHE A 297 8.88 19.04 1.39
C PHE A 297 9.92 19.48 0.36
N SER A 298 11.11 18.89 0.40
CA SER A 298 12.23 19.24 -0.48
C SER A 298 12.89 18.00 -1.07
N LEU A 299 13.35 18.12 -2.31
CA LEU A 299 13.94 17.05 -3.08
C LEU A 299 15.31 17.49 -3.57
N LEU A 300 16.38 16.89 -3.06
CA LEU A 300 17.74 17.21 -3.50
C LEU A 300 18.37 15.97 -4.15
N PRO A 301 18.50 15.94 -5.49
CA PRO A 301 19.33 14.97 -6.18
C PRO A 301 20.79 15.10 -5.70
N VAL A 302 21.41 14.00 -5.32
CA VAL A 302 22.83 13.94 -4.97
C VAL A 302 23.47 12.89 -5.89
N CYS A 303 24.20 13.37 -6.88
CA CYS A 303 24.88 12.55 -7.89
C CYS A 303 26.04 13.30 -8.54
N ASP A 304 26.92 12.57 -9.22
CA ASP A 304 27.82 13.15 -10.20
C ASP A 304 27.09 13.23 -11.55
N ASP A 305 26.84 14.45 -12.02
CA ASP A 305 26.09 14.67 -13.25
C ASP A 305 26.82 14.27 -14.53
N THR A 306 28.14 14.12 -14.43
CA THR A 306 29.01 13.75 -15.54
C THR A 306 29.31 12.25 -15.59
N ALA A 307 28.96 11.52 -14.53
CA ALA A 307 29.21 10.09 -14.44
C ALA A 307 28.42 9.28 -15.48
N PRO A 308 28.95 8.12 -15.92
CA PRO A 308 28.19 7.16 -16.72
C PRO A 308 26.88 6.78 -16.04
N ILE A 309 25.84 6.45 -16.81
CA ILE A 309 24.50 6.19 -16.27
C ILE A 309 24.49 5.10 -15.18
N ALA A 310 25.34 4.07 -15.30
CA ALA A 310 25.44 3.01 -14.30
C ALA A 310 25.88 3.58 -12.94
N GLU A 311 26.94 4.40 -12.94
CA GLU A 311 27.43 5.07 -11.73
C GLU A 311 26.43 6.10 -11.19
N TYR A 312 25.75 6.85 -12.08
CA TYR A 312 24.64 7.73 -11.69
C TYR A 312 23.55 6.96 -10.94
N LEU A 313 23.18 5.77 -11.41
CA LEU A 313 22.14 4.95 -10.78
C LEU A 313 22.61 4.30 -9.47
N ASP A 314 23.83 3.76 -9.47
CA ASP A 314 24.38 2.96 -8.37
C ASP A 314 24.82 3.83 -7.19
N ASN A 315 25.38 5.02 -7.46
CA ASN A 315 25.88 5.93 -6.43
C ASN A 315 24.97 7.14 -6.17
N GLY A 316 24.10 7.48 -7.13
CA GLY A 316 23.18 8.60 -7.00
C GLY A 316 21.98 8.28 -6.11
N TYR A 317 21.52 9.29 -5.38
CA TYR A 317 20.34 9.18 -4.53
C TYR A 317 19.59 10.51 -4.44
N LEU A 318 18.31 10.42 -4.14
CA LEU A 318 17.45 11.54 -3.82
C LEU A 318 17.41 11.72 -2.31
N LYS A 319 17.86 12.88 -1.81
CA LYS A 319 17.66 13.29 -0.42
C LYS A 319 16.28 13.94 -0.32
N VAL A 320 15.40 13.32 0.46
CA VAL A 320 14.03 13.78 0.67
C VAL A 320 13.93 14.44 2.03
N GLY A 321 13.79 15.77 2.05
CA GLY A 321 13.55 16.55 3.26
C GLY A 321 12.05 16.61 3.56
N LEU A 322 11.69 16.34 4.82
CA LEU A 322 10.34 16.50 5.35
C LEU A 322 10.43 17.20 6.70
N THR A 323 9.80 18.38 6.80
CA THR A 323 9.75 19.21 8.02
C THR A 323 8.32 19.72 8.25
N GLY A 324 8.11 20.52 9.30
CA GLY A 324 6.84 21.20 9.57
C GLY A 324 5.64 20.25 9.61
N ALA A 325 4.53 20.65 8.98
CA ALA A 325 3.27 19.90 9.02
C ALA A 325 3.39 18.48 8.47
N PHE A 326 4.27 18.26 7.49
CA PHE A 326 4.54 16.95 6.92
C PHE A 326 5.20 16.01 7.92
N ALA A 327 6.30 16.46 8.53
CA ALA A 327 7.04 15.68 9.51
C ALA A 327 6.19 15.41 10.76
N GLU A 328 5.54 16.44 11.29
CA GLU A 328 4.67 16.34 12.47
C GLU A 328 3.56 15.32 12.27
N THR A 329 2.91 15.33 11.10
CA THR A 329 1.83 14.39 10.80
C THR A 329 2.34 12.95 10.67
N PHE A 330 3.48 12.73 10.01
CA PHE A 330 4.10 11.40 9.96
C PHE A 330 4.51 10.88 11.34
N ILE A 331 5.08 11.74 12.18
CA ILE A 331 5.47 11.41 13.55
C ILE A 331 4.22 11.07 14.39
N ALA A 332 3.14 11.83 14.25
CA ALA A 332 1.87 11.57 14.94
C ALA A 332 1.26 10.22 14.52
N ILE A 333 1.14 9.96 13.20
CA ILE A 333 0.64 8.69 12.66
C ILE A 333 1.51 7.52 13.16
N SER A 334 2.83 7.69 13.17
CA SER A 334 3.78 6.67 13.65
C SER A 334 3.59 6.37 15.14
N LYS A 335 3.48 7.41 15.98
CA LYS A 335 3.27 7.29 17.44
C LYS A 335 1.93 6.62 17.75
N ASP A 336 0.86 6.99 17.06
CA ASP A 336 -0.45 6.36 17.26
C ASP A 336 -0.48 4.92 16.75
N THR A 337 0.13 4.64 15.59
CA THR A 337 0.34 3.27 15.11
C THR A 337 1.08 2.42 16.15
N ALA A 338 2.18 2.95 16.72
CA ALA A 338 2.97 2.25 17.73
C ALA A 338 2.15 1.97 19.00
N LYS A 339 1.38 2.94 19.51
CA LYS A 339 0.48 2.77 20.67
C LYS A 339 -0.58 1.70 20.42
N GLN A 340 -1.16 1.68 19.23
CA GLN A 340 -2.20 0.70 18.87
C GLN A 340 -1.61 -0.71 18.76
N ILE A 341 -0.41 -0.84 18.16
CA ILE A 341 0.34 -2.12 18.14
C ILE A 341 0.65 -2.58 19.56
N GLU A 342 1.16 -1.69 20.43
CA GLU A 342 1.49 -2.01 21.82
C GLU A 342 0.24 -2.45 22.61
N THR A 343 -0.87 -1.74 22.45
CA THR A 343 -2.14 -2.07 23.10
C THR A 343 -2.68 -3.42 22.65
N ALA A 344 -2.59 -3.72 21.35
CA ALA A 344 -2.96 -5.02 20.80
C ALA A 344 -2.05 -6.15 21.33
N GLN A 345 -0.75 -5.91 21.47
CA GLN A 345 0.19 -6.86 22.06
C GLN A 345 -0.12 -7.12 23.54
N LYS A 346 -0.37 -6.07 24.34
CA LYS A 346 -0.75 -6.20 25.77
C LYS A 346 -2.07 -6.96 25.94
N ARG A 347 -3.09 -6.66 25.11
CA ARG A 347 -4.36 -7.40 25.11
C ARG A 347 -4.13 -8.88 24.79
N GLN A 348 -3.26 -9.19 23.85
CA GLN A 348 -2.93 -10.56 23.50
C GLN A 348 -2.18 -11.30 24.61
N ALA A 349 -1.24 -10.64 25.30
CA ALA A 349 -0.56 -11.22 26.45
C ALA A 349 -1.59 -11.65 27.52
N ARG A 350 -2.52 -10.76 27.86
CA ARG A 350 -3.62 -11.06 28.82
C ARG A 350 -4.51 -12.22 28.37
N ILE A 351 -4.86 -12.31 27.08
CA ILE A 351 -5.67 -13.43 26.57
C ILE A 351 -4.89 -14.75 26.66
N THR A 352 -3.61 -14.72 26.32
CA THR A 352 -2.74 -15.91 26.35
C THR A 352 -2.54 -16.38 27.80
N GLU A 353 -2.27 -15.47 28.74
CA GLU A 353 -2.19 -15.76 30.18
C GLU A 353 -3.49 -16.35 30.71
N LYS A 354 -4.65 -15.77 30.36
CA LYS A 354 -5.96 -16.34 30.74
C LYS A 354 -6.18 -17.73 30.17
N ALA A 355 -5.81 -17.97 28.91
CA ALA A 355 -5.96 -19.30 28.29
C ALA A 355 -5.05 -20.35 28.95
N VAL A 356 -3.81 -19.98 29.30
CA VAL A 356 -2.89 -20.85 30.04
C VAL A 356 -3.46 -21.15 31.43
N ALA A 357 -3.91 -20.13 32.17
CA ALA A 357 -4.52 -20.32 33.49
C ALA A 357 -5.75 -21.24 33.45
N ILE A 358 -6.64 -21.08 32.47
CA ILE A 358 -7.81 -21.95 32.28
C ILE A 358 -7.40 -23.40 31.98
N ASN A 359 -6.40 -23.60 31.10
CA ASN A 359 -5.94 -24.94 30.77
C ASN A 359 -5.22 -25.63 31.94
N THR A 360 -4.47 -24.87 32.74
CA THR A 360 -3.82 -25.38 33.96
C THR A 360 -4.86 -25.73 35.02
N ALA A 361 -5.88 -24.89 35.24
CA ALA A 361 -6.98 -25.18 36.17
C ALA A 361 -7.73 -26.45 35.75
N LYS A 362 -8.05 -26.61 34.46
CA LYS A 362 -8.69 -27.82 33.95
C LYS A 362 -7.85 -29.08 34.10
N LYS A 363 -6.53 -28.98 33.99
CA LYS A 363 -5.61 -30.11 34.25
C LYS A 363 -5.64 -30.51 35.71
N LEU A 364 -5.56 -29.54 36.63
CA LEU A 364 -5.61 -29.79 38.06
C LEU A 364 -6.96 -30.40 38.49
N GLU A 365 -8.08 -29.89 37.97
CA GLU A 365 -9.41 -30.46 38.21
C GLU A 365 -9.56 -31.89 37.67
N ALA A 366 -8.92 -32.21 36.53
CA ALA A 366 -8.92 -33.55 35.96
C ALA A 366 -8.04 -34.52 36.78
N GLU A 367 -6.89 -34.05 37.28
CA GLU A 367 -6.00 -34.81 38.16
C GLU A 367 -6.64 -35.08 39.52
N GLU A 368 -7.33 -34.09 40.12
CA GLU A 368 -8.09 -34.27 41.36
C GLU A 368 -9.25 -35.26 41.20
N LYS A 369 -9.98 -35.20 40.08
CA LYS A 369 -11.03 -36.19 39.76
C LYS A 369 -10.46 -37.59 39.63
N ALA A 370 -9.37 -37.77 38.90
CA ALA A 370 -8.73 -39.07 38.74
C ALA A 370 -8.27 -39.66 40.10
N GLN A 371 -7.69 -38.83 40.98
CA GLN A 371 -7.30 -39.26 42.33
C GLN A 371 -8.51 -39.57 43.24
N SER A 372 -9.63 -38.87 43.07
CA SER A 372 -10.85 -39.15 43.83
C SER A 372 -11.53 -40.46 43.39
N GLU A 373 -11.49 -40.77 42.09
CA GLU A 373 -12.03 -42.01 41.54
C GLU A 373 -11.18 -43.23 41.94
N GLU A 374 -9.85 -43.11 41.94
CA GLU A 374 -8.94 -44.15 42.46
C GLU A 374 -9.15 -44.45 43.96
N ARG A 375 -9.48 -43.43 44.77
CA ARG A 375 -9.80 -43.61 46.20
C ARG A 375 -11.18 -44.21 46.46
N SER A 376 -12.14 -44.05 45.55
CA SER A 376 -13.48 -44.64 45.67
C SER A 376 -13.59 -46.06 45.11
N GLY A 377 -12.63 -46.51 44.31
CA GLY A 377 -12.58 -47.86 43.73
C GLY A 377 -11.86 -48.90 44.58
N THR A 378 -11.51 -48.58 45.83
CA THR A 378 -10.80 -49.47 46.77
C THR A 378 -11.62 -49.89 48.01
N GLU A 379 -12.94 -49.65 48.00
CA GLU A 379 -13.92 -50.35 48.85
C GLU A 379 -14.63 -51.45 48.05
#